data_AF-A0A914M685-F1
#
_entry.id   AF-A0A914M685-F1
#
_cell.length_a   1.000
_cell.length_b   1.000
_cell.length_c   1.000
_cell.angle_alpha   90.00
_cell.angle_beta   90.00
_cell.angle_gamma   90.00
#
_symmetry.space_group_name_H-M   'P 1'
#
loop_
_entity.id
_entity.type
_entity.pdbx_description
1 polymer ?
#
loop_
_entity_poly.entity_id
_entity_poly.type
_entity_poly.pdbx_seq_one_letter_code
_entity_poly.pdbx_strand_id
1 'polypeptide(L)'
;MAEDNKLNENEIKIAPVQYAYLDHTADVQLHAWGDSLEVAIQQLVVSLYGYMTLEISSVQPTYSMDFTASGHDLFSLLYNILDTCLYNFSTEPFFIGSSAQVLDLNCHSVSSETKEFSIHLRVWGESFDLKKHPPGTEVKAITYSNMQIIVGGRRLNQSGEESLRVLNDEKSNKTEIFVIIDI
;
A
#
# COMPACT_ATOMS: atom_id res chain seq x y z
N MET A 1 -14.45 10.08 49.92
CA MET A 1 -14.39 8.65 49.58
C MET A 1 -13.59 8.50 48.30
N ALA A 2 -12.29 8.24 48.47
CA ALA A 2 -11.38 7.65 47.48
C ALA A 2 -10.05 7.39 48.22
N GLU A 3 -10.10 6.56 49.26
CA GLU A 3 -8.92 5.94 49.85
C GLU A 3 -9.10 4.44 49.66
N ASP A 4 -8.37 3.87 48.70
CA ASP A 4 -7.94 2.45 48.65
C ASP A 4 -7.17 2.21 47.35
N ASN A 5 -6.00 2.85 47.20
CA ASN A 5 -4.91 2.34 46.36
C ASN A 5 -3.59 3.08 46.63
N LYS A 6 -3.17 3.13 47.89
CA LYS A 6 -1.80 3.52 48.22
C LYS A 6 -0.93 2.27 48.15
N LEU A 7 -0.30 2.05 47.00
CA LEU A 7 0.80 1.10 46.86
C LEU A 7 1.96 1.57 47.74
N ASN A 8 2.40 0.73 48.67
CA ASN A 8 3.63 0.99 49.43
C ASN A 8 4.82 0.85 48.46
N GLU A 9 5.32 1.96 47.95
CA GLU A 9 6.43 2.03 46.98
C GLU A 9 7.72 1.35 47.46
N ASN A 10 7.85 1.10 48.77
CA ASN A 10 9.03 0.46 49.38
C ASN A 10 9.02 -1.08 49.38
N GLU A 11 7.94 -1.75 48.99
CA GLU A 11 7.88 -3.22 48.96
C GLU A 11 8.00 -3.84 47.55
N ILE A 12 7.91 -3.05 46.47
CA ILE A 12 7.96 -3.58 45.09
C ILE A 12 9.24 -3.08 44.40
N LYS A 13 10.28 -3.91 44.41
CA LYS A 13 11.51 -3.66 43.64
C LYS A 13 11.32 -4.10 42.19
N ILE A 14 11.68 -3.24 41.24
CA ILE A 14 11.73 -3.57 39.81
C ILE A 14 12.67 -4.75 39.60
N ALA A 15 12.24 -5.74 38.81
CA ALA A 15 13.01 -6.93 38.51
C ALA A 15 14.29 -6.57 37.71
N PRO A 16 15.43 -7.21 37.99
CA PRO A 16 16.65 -6.97 37.23
C PRO A 16 16.46 -7.41 35.77
N VAL A 17 16.94 -6.61 34.83
CA VAL A 17 16.83 -6.87 33.39
C VAL A 17 17.67 -8.09 33.01
N GLN A 18 16.97 -9.17 32.62
CA GLN A 18 17.53 -10.45 32.18
C GLN A 18 16.74 -10.97 30.96
N TYR A 19 16.58 -10.14 29.93
CA TYR A 19 15.91 -10.51 28.68
C TYR A 19 16.76 -10.10 27.45
N ALA A 20 16.51 -10.74 26.31
CA ALA A 20 17.10 -10.39 25.01
C ALA A 20 16.07 -10.62 23.90
N TYR A 21 16.04 -9.74 22.90
CA TYR A 21 15.14 -9.82 21.75
C TYR A 21 15.92 -10.24 20.50
N LEU A 22 15.42 -11.30 19.85
CA LEU A 22 15.81 -11.88 18.56
C LEU A 22 14.51 -12.60 18.12
N ASP A 23 14.00 -12.68 16.91
CA ASP A 23 14.48 -12.50 15.54
C ASP A 23 13.56 -11.52 14.80
N HIS A 24 14.01 -10.98 13.67
CA HIS A 24 13.31 -9.94 12.90
C HIS A 24 13.20 -10.33 11.42
N THR A 25 11.97 -10.40 10.90
CA THR A 25 11.48 -9.88 9.60
C THR A 25 10.12 -10.54 9.33
N ALA A 26 9.06 -9.81 9.65
CA ALA A 26 7.75 -10.10 9.10
C ALA A 26 7.58 -9.13 7.93
N ASP A 27 8.29 -9.41 6.83
CA ASP A 27 8.13 -8.69 5.58
C ASP A 27 7.36 -9.59 4.61
N VAL A 28 6.45 -9.02 3.85
CA VAL A 28 5.68 -9.74 2.82
C VAL A 28 5.86 -9.07 1.48
N GLN A 29 6.06 -9.87 0.44
CA GLN A 29 6.11 -9.36 -0.93
C GLN A 29 4.74 -9.50 -1.59
N LEU A 30 4.12 -8.36 -1.90
CA LEU A 30 2.96 -8.27 -2.77
C LEU A 30 3.42 -8.40 -4.22
N HIS A 31 2.74 -9.24 -4.99
CA HIS A 31 2.92 -9.38 -6.42
C HIS A 31 1.58 -9.19 -7.11
N ALA A 32 1.49 -8.17 -7.96
CA ALA A 32 0.30 -7.84 -8.73
C ALA A 32 0.64 -7.78 -10.22
N TRP A 33 -0.30 -8.18 -11.07
CA TRP A 33 -0.11 -8.17 -12.52
C TRP A 33 -1.38 -7.70 -13.24
N GLY A 34 -1.21 -7.26 -14.48
CA GLY A 34 -2.29 -6.81 -15.34
C GLY A 34 -1.88 -6.73 -16.80
N ASP A 35 -2.87 -6.62 -17.69
CA ASP A 35 -2.64 -6.43 -19.12
C ASP A 35 -2.11 -5.02 -19.45
N SER A 36 -2.18 -4.10 -18.49
CA SER A 36 -1.61 -2.77 -18.54
C SER A 36 -1.08 -2.33 -17.17
N LEU A 37 -0.29 -1.26 -17.14
CA LEU A 37 0.24 -0.69 -15.89
C LEU A 37 -0.90 -0.27 -14.96
N GLU A 38 -1.96 0.33 -15.50
CA GLU A 38 -3.13 0.75 -14.75
C GLU A 38 -3.81 -0.43 -14.07
N VAL A 39 -3.99 -1.55 -14.78
CA VAL A 39 -4.60 -2.76 -14.22
C VAL A 39 -3.69 -3.36 -13.14
N ALA A 40 -2.38 -3.38 -13.36
CA ALA A 40 -1.43 -3.88 -12.35
C ALA A 40 -1.48 -3.03 -11.06
N ILE A 41 -1.59 -1.70 -11.17
CA ILE A 41 -1.77 -0.80 -10.02
C ILE A 41 -3.08 -1.07 -9.29
N GLN A 42 -4.18 -1.26 -10.03
CA GLN A 42 -5.48 -1.60 -9.44
C GLN A 42 -5.40 -2.90 -8.62
N GLN A 43 -4.79 -3.93 -9.21
CA GLN A 43 -4.58 -5.22 -8.54
C GLN A 43 -3.67 -5.09 -7.32
N LEU A 44 -2.65 -4.24 -7.38
CA LEU A 44 -1.75 -4.00 -6.26
C LEU A 44 -2.49 -3.38 -5.06
N VAL A 45 -3.34 -2.38 -5.29
CA VAL A 45 -4.15 -1.75 -4.25
C VAL A 45 -5.14 -2.75 -3.65
N VAL A 46 -5.81 -3.56 -4.48
CA VAL A 46 -6.70 -4.63 -4.01
C VAL A 46 -5.93 -5.69 -3.21
N SER A 47 -4.70 -6.04 -3.63
CA SER A 47 -3.86 -7.01 -2.93
C SER A 47 -3.43 -6.54 -1.53
N LEU A 48 -3.18 -5.22 -1.37
CA LEU A 48 -2.88 -4.62 -0.07
C LEU A 48 -4.06 -4.80 0.89
N TYR A 49 -5.27 -4.42 0.46
CA TYR A 49 -6.48 -4.62 1.27
C TYR A 49 -6.78 -6.09 1.53
N GLY A 50 -6.57 -6.96 0.54
CA GLY A 50 -6.76 -8.40 0.66
C GLY A 50 -5.76 -9.08 1.60
N TYR A 51 -4.66 -8.43 1.94
CA TYR A 51 -3.75 -8.90 2.99
C TYR A 51 -4.24 -8.46 4.40
N MET A 52 -4.84 -7.27 4.48
CA MET A 52 -5.42 -6.72 5.71
C MET A 52 -6.76 -7.37 6.10
N THR A 53 -7.52 -7.89 5.14
CA THR A 53 -8.76 -8.65 5.38
C THR A 53 -8.64 -10.06 4.81
N LEU A 54 -8.93 -11.09 5.61
CA LEU A 54 -8.86 -12.48 5.13
C LEU A 54 -9.90 -12.77 4.03
N GLU A 55 -10.95 -11.95 3.93
CA GLU A 55 -12.03 -12.13 2.96
C GLU A 55 -12.39 -10.83 2.25
N ILE A 56 -11.63 -10.44 1.22
CA ILE A 56 -11.96 -9.26 0.40
C ILE A 56 -13.28 -9.43 -0.37
N SER A 57 -13.73 -10.67 -0.58
CA SER A 57 -15.04 -10.98 -1.17
C SER A 57 -16.23 -10.59 -0.29
N SER A 58 -16.01 -10.39 1.01
CA SER A 58 -17.06 -9.92 1.94
C SER A 58 -17.30 -8.41 1.84
N VAL A 59 -16.35 -7.68 1.27
CA VAL A 59 -16.37 -6.21 1.11
C VAL A 59 -17.26 -5.84 -0.07
N GLN A 60 -18.36 -5.16 0.24
CA GLN A 60 -19.33 -4.67 -0.72
C GLN A 60 -18.97 -3.25 -1.17
N PRO A 61 -19.08 -2.95 -2.48
CA PRO A 61 -18.83 -1.62 -3.03
C PRO A 61 -19.98 -0.66 -2.69
N THR A 62 -20.08 -0.29 -1.42
CA THR A 62 -21.15 0.56 -0.88
C THR A 62 -20.94 2.03 -1.24
N TYR A 63 -19.70 2.50 -1.20
CA TYR A 63 -19.29 3.82 -1.64
C TYR A 63 -17.90 3.78 -2.29
N SER A 64 -17.52 4.88 -2.95
CA SER A 64 -16.20 5.02 -3.55
C SER A 64 -15.41 6.14 -2.93
N MET A 65 -14.10 5.98 -2.86
CA MET A 65 -13.14 7.04 -2.54
C MET A 65 -12.18 7.26 -3.71
N ASP A 66 -11.84 8.51 -3.94
CA ASP A 66 -10.86 8.91 -4.93
C ASP A 66 -9.52 9.17 -4.22
N PHE A 67 -8.49 8.47 -4.66
CA PHE A 67 -7.12 8.63 -4.21
C PHE A 67 -6.31 9.31 -5.29
N THR A 68 -5.57 10.33 -4.91
CA THR A 68 -4.68 11.07 -5.81
C THR A 68 -3.29 11.08 -5.23
N ALA A 69 -2.31 10.66 -6.03
CA ALA A 69 -0.91 10.67 -5.63
C ALA A 69 -0.05 11.21 -6.77
N SER A 70 1.06 11.85 -6.41
CA SER A 70 2.09 12.25 -7.37
C SER A 70 3.47 11.74 -6.95
N GLY A 71 4.38 11.61 -7.90
CA GLY A 71 5.74 11.12 -7.67
C GLY A 71 6.71 11.63 -8.73
N HIS A 72 8.00 11.69 -8.40
CA HIS A 72 9.05 12.10 -9.34
C HIS A 72 9.46 10.96 -10.30
N ASP A 73 9.12 9.72 -9.94
CA ASP A 73 9.22 8.54 -10.78
C ASP A 73 8.03 7.60 -10.52
N LEU A 74 7.95 6.52 -11.31
CA LEU A 74 6.89 5.53 -11.18
C LEU A 74 6.95 4.76 -9.85
N PHE A 75 8.15 4.56 -9.29
CA PHE A 75 8.33 3.85 -8.01
C PHE A 75 7.79 4.67 -6.84
N SER A 76 8.07 5.96 -6.82
CA SER A 76 7.57 6.91 -5.83
C SER A 76 6.07 7.11 -5.96
N LEU A 77 5.55 7.10 -7.20
CA LEU A 77 4.10 7.13 -7.42
C LEU A 77 3.42 5.90 -6.80
N LEU A 78 3.97 4.70 -7.03
CA LEU A 78 3.47 3.44 -6.45
C LEU A 78 3.55 3.44 -4.92
N TYR A 79 4.65 3.93 -4.37
CA TYR A 79 4.79 4.07 -2.92
C TYR A 79 3.71 5.02 -2.37
N ASN A 80 3.59 6.22 -2.94
CA ASN A 80 2.67 7.25 -2.45
C ASN A 80 1.20 6.83 -2.56
N ILE A 81 0.81 6.09 -3.61
CA ILE A 81 -0.56 5.58 -3.72
C ILE A 81 -0.84 4.50 -2.67
N LEU A 82 0.08 3.57 -2.43
CA LEU A 82 -0.10 2.53 -1.41
C LEU A 82 -0.08 3.11 0.01
N ASP A 83 0.79 4.07 0.28
CA ASP A 83 0.84 4.78 1.55
C ASP A 83 -0.46 5.56 1.81
N THR A 84 -1.01 6.21 0.78
CA THR A 84 -2.31 6.87 0.88
C THR A 84 -3.44 5.86 1.16
N CYS A 85 -3.45 4.71 0.49
CA CYS A 85 -4.42 3.65 0.74
C CYS A 85 -4.30 3.09 2.18
N LEU A 86 -3.08 2.82 2.64
CA LEU A 86 -2.80 2.38 4.00
C LEU A 86 -3.28 3.40 5.03
N TYR A 87 -2.97 4.69 4.82
CA TYR A 87 -3.42 5.76 5.69
C TYR A 87 -4.95 5.83 5.83
N ASN A 88 -5.69 5.68 4.74
CA ASN A 88 -7.17 5.71 4.76
C ASN A 88 -7.78 4.44 5.37
N PHE A 89 -7.06 3.33 5.37
CA PHE A 89 -7.44 2.15 6.12
C PHE A 89 -7.19 2.31 7.61
N SER A 90 -6.08 2.94 8.01
CA SER A 90 -5.70 3.13 9.42
C SER A 90 -6.40 4.31 10.10
N THR A 91 -6.99 5.24 9.35
CA THR A 91 -7.70 6.41 9.88
C THR A 91 -9.20 6.34 9.58
N GLU A 92 -10.03 7.05 10.35
CA GLU A 92 -11.47 7.11 10.08
C GLU A 92 -11.71 7.58 8.63
N PRO A 93 -12.50 6.83 7.82
CA PRO A 93 -13.53 5.88 8.22
C PRO A 93 -13.13 4.39 8.12
N PHE A 94 -11.84 4.06 8.21
CA PHE A 94 -11.26 2.72 8.06
C PHE A 94 -11.63 2.10 6.71
N PHE A 95 -11.39 2.82 5.63
CA PHE A 95 -11.86 2.42 4.30
C PHE A 95 -11.15 1.17 3.79
N ILE A 96 -11.92 0.22 3.28
CA ILE A 96 -11.40 -0.97 2.61
C ILE A 96 -12.01 -1.11 1.22
N GLY A 97 -11.14 -1.26 0.21
CA GLY A 97 -11.54 -1.36 -1.19
C GLY A 97 -11.58 -2.80 -1.70
N SER A 98 -12.68 -3.20 -2.35
CA SER A 98 -12.77 -4.49 -3.06
C SER A 98 -12.48 -4.39 -4.56
N SER A 99 -12.55 -3.18 -5.12
CA SER A 99 -12.25 -2.92 -6.53
C SER A 99 -11.63 -1.54 -6.70
N ALA A 100 -10.71 -1.40 -7.64
CA ALA A 100 -10.03 -0.16 -7.97
C ALA A 100 -10.05 0.08 -9.48
N GLN A 101 -10.14 1.34 -9.89
CA GLN A 101 -10.03 1.78 -11.28
C GLN A 101 -9.14 3.02 -11.34
N VAL A 102 -8.15 3.00 -12.24
CA VAL A 102 -7.40 4.20 -12.59
C VAL A 102 -8.27 5.04 -13.50
N LEU A 103 -8.58 6.26 -13.07
CA LEU A 103 -9.34 7.23 -13.85
C LEU A 103 -8.42 8.03 -14.77
N ASP A 104 -7.25 8.38 -14.26
CA ASP A 104 -6.29 9.24 -14.95
C ASP A 104 -4.88 8.89 -14.48
N LEU A 105 -3.96 8.72 -15.43
CA LEU A 105 -2.55 8.48 -15.20
C LEU A 105 -1.78 9.39 -16.14
N ASN A 106 -1.17 10.44 -15.58
CA ASN A 106 -0.50 11.46 -16.36
C ASN A 106 0.99 11.50 -16.01
N CYS A 107 1.80 11.81 -17.01
CA CYS A 107 3.18 12.20 -16.81
C CYS A 107 3.42 13.59 -17.42
N HIS A 108 3.85 14.53 -16.59
CA HIS A 108 4.18 15.88 -17.00
C HIS A 108 5.69 16.10 -16.88
N SER A 109 6.32 16.59 -17.94
CA SER A 109 7.72 17.02 -17.86
C SER A 109 7.74 18.43 -17.27
N VAL A 110 8.26 18.56 -16.06
CA VAL A 110 8.37 19.85 -15.34
C VAL A 110 9.59 20.63 -15.82
N SER A 111 10.65 19.93 -16.23
CA SER A 111 11.81 20.51 -16.93
C SER A 111 12.37 19.51 -17.96
N SER A 112 13.48 19.87 -18.60
CA SER A 112 14.21 18.98 -19.53
C SER A 112 14.73 17.70 -18.86
N GLU A 113 14.88 17.71 -17.53
CA GLU A 113 15.45 16.59 -16.74
C GLU A 113 14.52 16.08 -15.64
N THR A 114 13.54 16.87 -15.21
CA THR A 114 12.59 16.47 -14.15
C THR A 114 11.21 16.17 -14.70
N LYS A 115 10.67 15.03 -14.27
CA LYS A 115 9.33 14.55 -14.62
C LYS A 115 8.53 14.38 -13.34
N GLU A 116 7.23 14.60 -13.47
CA GLU A 116 6.26 14.39 -12.42
C GLU A 116 5.17 13.46 -12.95
N PHE A 117 4.93 12.39 -12.21
CA PHE A 117 3.86 11.44 -12.46
C PHE A 117 2.72 11.75 -11.52
N SER A 118 1.49 11.69 -12.00
CA SER A 118 0.28 11.81 -11.19
C SER A 118 -0.70 10.70 -11.54
N ILE A 119 -1.39 10.20 -10.52
CA ILE A 119 -2.42 9.18 -10.67
C ILE A 119 -3.66 9.59 -9.91
N HIS A 120 -4.81 9.39 -10.56
CA HIS A 120 -6.13 9.47 -9.95
C HIS A 120 -6.76 8.08 -10.00
N LEU A 121 -6.97 7.49 -8.84
CA LEU A 121 -7.54 6.16 -8.65
C LEU A 121 -8.88 6.29 -7.94
N ARG A 122 -9.93 5.66 -8.46
CA ARG A 122 -11.19 5.46 -7.75
C ARG A 122 -11.25 4.05 -7.20
N VAL A 123 -11.54 3.91 -5.93
CA VAL A 123 -11.66 2.62 -5.25
C VAL A 123 -13.07 2.50 -4.69
N TRP A 124 -13.73 1.37 -4.93
CA TRP A 124 -15.04 1.05 -4.40
C TRP A 124 -14.92 0.05 -3.26
N GLY A 125 -15.68 0.30 -2.20
CA GLY A 125 -15.66 -0.53 -1.02
C GLY A 125 -16.58 0.01 0.07
N GLU A 126 -16.19 -0.22 1.32
CA GLU A 126 -16.94 0.22 2.50
C GLU A 126 -16.00 0.48 3.67
N SER A 127 -16.55 0.90 4.80
CA SER A 127 -15.79 0.99 6.06
C SER A 127 -15.57 -0.39 6.64
N PHE A 128 -14.36 -0.64 7.13
CA PHE A 128 -13.98 -1.89 7.74
C PHE A 128 -14.74 -2.10 9.06
N ASP A 129 -15.51 -3.19 9.15
CA ASP A 129 -16.21 -3.61 10.35
C ASP A 129 -15.69 -4.97 10.82
N LEU A 130 -15.16 -5.03 12.04
CA LEU A 130 -14.65 -6.25 12.69
C LEU A 130 -15.70 -7.38 12.80
N LYS A 131 -17.00 -7.05 12.75
CA LYS A 131 -18.08 -8.05 12.78
C LYS A 131 -18.32 -8.70 11.42
N LYS A 132 -18.05 -7.98 10.34
CA LYS A 132 -18.34 -8.41 8.96
C LYS A 132 -17.07 -8.91 8.28
N HIS A 133 -15.93 -8.30 8.56
CA HIS A 133 -14.65 -8.55 7.91
C HIS A 133 -13.68 -9.19 8.91
N PRO A 134 -13.28 -10.46 8.69
CA PRO A 134 -12.27 -11.09 9.53
C PRO A 134 -10.92 -10.36 9.35
N PRO A 135 -10.32 -9.83 10.43
CA PRO A 135 -9.04 -9.13 10.33
C PRO A 135 -7.95 -10.11 9.89
N GLY A 136 -7.21 -9.72 8.87
CA GLY A 136 -6.00 -10.39 8.42
C GLY A 136 -4.80 -9.89 9.20
N THR A 137 -3.74 -9.53 8.47
CA THR A 137 -2.52 -9.04 9.07
C THR A 137 -2.44 -7.53 8.90
N GLU A 138 -2.14 -6.82 10.00
CA GLU A 138 -1.90 -5.38 9.96
C GLU A 138 -0.65 -5.10 9.13
N VAL A 139 -0.73 -4.07 8.28
CA VAL A 139 0.42 -3.59 7.52
C VAL A 139 0.86 -2.28 8.17
N LYS A 140 2.13 -2.18 8.55
CA LYS A 140 2.70 -1.02 9.22
C LYS A 140 3.25 0.01 8.26
N ALA A 141 3.92 -0.46 7.21
CA ALA A 141 4.59 0.41 6.26
C ALA A 141 4.77 -0.26 4.89
N ILE A 142 4.79 0.58 3.87
CA ILE A 142 5.24 0.21 2.53
C ILE A 142 6.75 0.43 2.46
N THR A 143 7.49 -0.43 1.76
CA THR A 143 8.94 -0.31 1.64
C THR A 143 9.38 -0.21 0.17
N TYR A 144 10.47 0.52 -0.06
CA TYR A 144 11.17 0.52 -1.36
C TYR A 144 12.05 -0.72 -1.57
N SER A 145 12.19 -1.54 -0.53
CA SER A 145 13.05 -2.74 -0.55
C SER A 145 12.58 -3.70 -1.64
N ASN A 146 13.46 -3.95 -2.62
CA ASN A 146 13.21 -4.86 -3.74
C ASN A 146 11.92 -4.54 -4.51
N MET A 147 11.52 -3.27 -4.58
CA MET A 147 10.40 -2.83 -5.42
C MET A 147 10.78 -3.00 -6.90
N GLN A 148 9.93 -3.69 -7.66
CA GLN A 148 10.19 -4.00 -9.07
C GLN A 148 8.95 -3.75 -9.91
N ILE A 149 9.16 -3.25 -11.12
CA ILE A 149 8.11 -3.07 -12.13
C ILE A 149 8.62 -3.74 -13.40
N ILE A 150 7.87 -4.71 -13.92
CA ILE A 150 8.21 -5.48 -15.11
C ILE A 150 7.15 -5.22 -16.15
N VAL A 151 7.54 -4.75 -17.33
CA VAL A 151 6.62 -4.45 -18.43
C VAL A 151 7.04 -5.19 -19.68
N GLY A 152 6.14 -5.98 -20.26
CA GLY A 152 6.43 -6.80 -21.44
C GLY A 152 7.58 -7.79 -21.23
N GLY A 153 7.80 -8.23 -19.99
CA GLY A 153 8.91 -9.11 -19.61
C GLY A 153 10.27 -8.41 -19.40
N ARG A 154 10.31 -7.08 -19.40
CA ARG A 154 11.51 -6.28 -19.09
C ARG A 154 11.38 -5.57 -17.76
N ARG A 155 12.39 -5.71 -16.89
CA ARG A 155 12.46 -4.98 -15.62
C ARG A 155 12.80 -3.52 -15.90
N LEU A 156 11.95 -2.63 -15.41
CA LEU A 156 12.24 -1.20 -15.41
C LEU A 156 13.30 -0.90 -14.35
N ASN A 157 14.33 -0.19 -14.76
CA ASN A 157 15.30 0.37 -13.83
C ASN A 157 14.73 1.67 -13.25
N GLN A 158 15.21 2.12 -12.08
CA GLN A 158 14.84 3.42 -11.49
C GLN A 158 15.23 4.63 -12.38
N SER A 159 15.91 4.41 -13.51
CA SER A 159 16.20 5.42 -14.52
C SER A 159 14.95 5.73 -15.36
N GLY A 160 14.35 6.91 -15.15
CA GLY A 160 13.06 7.33 -15.72
C GLY A 160 12.95 7.49 -17.24
N GLU A 161 13.88 6.96 -18.04
CA GLU A 161 13.77 6.91 -19.51
C GLU A 161 12.93 5.72 -19.99
N GLU A 162 12.99 4.57 -19.31
CA GLU A 162 12.24 3.36 -19.71
C GLU A 162 10.76 3.47 -19.35
N SER A 163 10.42 4.12 -18.23
CA SER A 163 9.04 4.31 -17.78
C SER A 163 8.20 5.15 -18.76
N LEU A 164 8.82 6.08 -19.49
CA LEU A 164 8.15 6.85 -20.54
C LEU A 164 7.81 6.03 -21.78
N ARG A 165 8.69 5.11 -22.16
CA ARG A 165 8.41 4.23 -23.31
C ARG A 165 7.22 3.34 -23.00
N VAL A 166 7.10 2.89 -21.76
CA VAL A 166 5.95 2.09 -21.31
C VAL A 166 4.63 2.86 -21.39
N LEU A 167 4.60 4.12 -20.92
CA LEU A 167 3.38 4.94 -21.00
C LEU A 167 3.01 5.32 -22.43
N ASN A 168 4.00 5.46 -23.33
CA ASN A 168 3.78 5.83 -24.72
C ASN A 168 3.58 4.62 -25.66
N ASP A 169 3.91 3.40 -25.25
CA ASP A 169 3.63 2.20 -26.04
C ASP A 169 2.14 1.88 -25.90
N GLU A 170 1.32 2.27 -26.89
CA GLU A 170 -0.13 1.98 -26.96
C GLU A 170 -0.46 0.47 -26.99
N LYS A 171 0.55 -0.41 -26.98
CA LYS A 171 0.36 -1.84 -26.83
C LYS A 171 0.28 -2.18 -25.36
N SER A 172 -0.91 -2.64 -24.95
CA SER A 172 -1.21 -3.39 -23.72
C SER A 172 -0.11 -4.42 -23.45
N ASN A 173 0.92 -3.99 -22.75
CA ASN A 173 2.07 -4.79 -22.38
C ASN A 173 1.80 -5.31 -20.98
N LYS A 174 1.81 -6.63 -20.84
CA LYS A 174 1.66 -7.30 -19.54
C LYS A 174 2.61 -6.67 -18.53
N THR A 175 2.06 -6.17 -17.44
CA THR A 175 2.79 -5.46 -16.40
C THR A 175 2.68 -6.24 -15.10
N GLU A 176 3.79 -6.41 -14.41
CA GLU A 176 3.91 -7.05 -13.11
C GLU A 176 4.61 -6.09 -12.15
N ILE A 177 4.11 -5.98 -10.93
CA ILE A 177 4.62 -5.10 -9.89
C ILE A 177 4.87 -5.94 -8.64
N PHE A 178 6.06 -5.74 -8.05
CA PHE A 178 6.48 -6.38 -6.81
C PHE A 178 6.77 -5.30 -5.78
N VAL A 179 6.14 -5.37 -4.60
CA VAL A 179 6.34 -4.42 -3.50
C VAL A 179 6.48 -5.19 -2.20
N ILE A 180 7.44 -4.83 -1.35
CA ILE A 180 7.57 -5.40 -0.01
C ILE A 180 6.88 -4.48 1.00
N ILE A 181 6.10 -5.07 1.89
CA ILE A 181 5.41 -4.42 3.00
C ILE A 181 5.88 -4.99 4.34
N ASP A 182 5.95 -4.12 5.34
CA ASP A 182 6.24 -4.45 6.75
C ASP A 182 4.91 -4.68 7.48
N ILE A 183 4.81 -5.79 8.21
CA ILE A 183 3.58 -6.25 8.90
C ILE A 183 3.76 -6.33 10.42
#